data_AF-A0A662U742-F1
#
_entry.id   AF-A0A662U742-F1
#
_cell.length_a   1.000
_cell.length_b   1.000
_cell.length_c   1.000
_cell.angle_alpha   90.00
_cell.angle_beta   90.00
_cell.angle_gamma   90.00
#
_symmetry.space_group_name_H-M   'P 1'
#
loop_
_entity.id
_entity.type
_entity.pdbx_description
1 polymer ?
#
loop_
_entity_poly.entity_id
_entity_poly.type
_entity_poly.pdbx_seq_one_letter_code
_entity_poly.pdbx_strand_id
1 'polypeptide(L)'
;MLKASIKEIRSILKEYVSKDYYILWAFEEAMHRGSRYLEFFFSTKPLVSLSIEIDVLSGENIIVHGVKVVLNKSDIEERGTSWNNVLANLKRSNVLKNLAFYRENRDNVYIVIDLLSLKDLGNVIKNITAALREAGIEVPGKTTIVGYDYME
;
A
#
# COMPACT_ATOMS: atom_id res chain seq x y z
N MET A 1 -7.76 9.74 4.69
CA MET A 1 -7.22 9.20 5.96
C MET A 1 -8.33 8.68 6.87
N LEU A 2 -8.17 7.49 7.44
CA LEU A 2 -9.15 6.82 8.31
C LEU A 2 -8.58 6.57 9.70
N LYS A 3 -9.34 6.91 10.74
CA LYS A 3 -9.00 6.51 12.12
C LYS A 3 -9.49 5.07 12.38
N ALA A 4 -8.66 4.29 13.06
CA ALA A 4 -8.97 2.90 13.41
C ALA A 4 -8.19 2.49 14.66
N SER A 5 -8.50 1.30 15.17
CA SER A 5 -7.68 0.60 16.17
C SER A 5 -6.77 -0.45 15.54
N ILE A 6 -5.70 -0.81 16.25
CA ILE A 6 -4.82 -1.95 15.87
C ILE A 6 -5.64 -3.24 15.74
N LYS A 7 -6.65 -3.43 16.58
CA LYS A 7 -7.53 -4.61 16.53
C LYS A 7 -8.35 -4.67 15.24
N GLU A 8 -8.91 -3.54 14.81
CA GLU A 8 -9.68 -3.44 13.56
C GLU A 8 -8.80 -3.72 12.35
N ILE A 9 -7.63 -3.08 12.25
CA ILE A 9 -6.74 -3.29 11.12
C ILE A 9 -6.20 -4.72 11.08
N ARG A 10 -5.87 -5.32 12.23
CA ARG A 10 -5.48 -6.74 12.33
C ARG A 10 -6.58 -7.65 11.77
N SER A 11 -7.83 -7.39 12.11
CA SER A 11 -8.95 -8.21 11.62
C SER A 11 -9.09 -8.18 10.10
N ILE A 12 -8.69 -7.10 9.45
CA ILE A 12 -8.67 -6.98 7.98
C ILE A 12 -7.39 -7.59 7.41
N LEU A 13 -6.23 -7.31 8.01
CA LEU A 13 -4.94 -7.72 7.48
C LEU A 13 -4.63 -9.21 7.62
N LYS A 14 -5.27 -9.90 8.58
CA LYS A 14 -5.07 -11.34 8.82
C LYS A 14 -5.30 -12.22 7.57
N GLU A 15 -6.13 -11.75 6.63
CA GLU A 15 -6.41 -12.47 5.38
C GLU A 15 -5.23 -12.46 4.40
N TYR A 16 -4.27 -11.55 4.58
CA TYR A 16 -3.12 -11.36 3.70
C TYR A 16 -1.81 -11.91 4.28
N VAL A 17 -1.84 -12.52 5.45
CA VAL A 17 -0.67 -13.16 6.11
C VAL A 17 -0.96 -14.63 6.40
N SER A 18 0.10 -15.43 6.54
CA SER A 18 -0.04 -16.84 6.92
C SER A 18 -0.41 -17.02 8.39
N LYS A 19 0.01 -16.09 9.26
CA LYS A 19 -0.27 -16.09 10.69
C LYS A 19 -0.60 -14.67 11.14
N ASP A 20 -1.70 -14.52 11.87
CA ASP A 20 -2.25 -13.22 12.26
C ASP A 20 -1.33 -12.43 13.22
N TYR A 21 -0.56 -13.13 14.06
CA TYR A 21 0.37 -12.50 15.01
C TYR A 21 1.46 -11.68 14.33
N TYR A 22 1.77 -11.90 13.05
CA TYR A 22 2.74 -11.06 12.33
C TYR A 22 2.30 -9.60 12.25
N ILE A 23 0.99 -9.35 12.19
CA ILE A 23 0.47 -7.99 12.18
C ILE A 23 0.70 -7.34 13.55
N LEU A 24 0.40 -8.06 14.64
CA LEU A 24 0.62 -7.56 16.00
C LEU A 24 2.09 -7.31 16.29
N TRP A 25 2.95 -8.25 15.92
CA TRP A 25 4.40 -8.11 16.09
C TRP A 25 4.90 -6.85 15.37
N ALA A 26 4.49 -6.61 14.11
CA ALA A 26 4.90 -5.40 13.39
C ALA A 26 4.51 -4.11 14.14
N PHE A 27 3.32 -4.05 14.75
CA PHE A 27 2.91 -2.92 15.59
C PHE A 27 3.74 -2.83 16.88
N GLU A 28 3.92 -3.94 17.60
CA GLU A 28 4.70 -3.98 18.85
C GLU A 28 6.15 -3.55 18.62
N GLU A 29 6.77 -4.02 17.53
CA GLU A 29 8.14 -3.66 17.17
C GLU A 29 8.25 -2.17 16.82
N ALA A 30 7.33 -1.64 16.00
CA ALA A 30 7.30 -0.21 15.66
C ALA A 30 7.11 0.68 16.90
N MET A 31 6.18 0.31 17.80
CA MET A 31 5.96 1.03 19.06
C MET A 31 7.18 0.95 19.99
N HIS A 32 7.82 -0.21 20.10
CA HIS A 32 9.03 -0.39 20.89
C HIS A 32 10.20 0.47 20.38
N ARG A 33 10.28 0.67 19.06
CA ARG A 33 11.27 1.54 18.40
C ARG A 33 10.92 3.03 18.45
N GLY A 34 9.71 3.39 18.91
CA GLY A 34 9.22 4.77 18.90
C GLY A 34 8.87 5.30 17.51
N SER A 35 8.71 4.41 16.52
CA SER A 35 8.37 4.77 15.15
C SER A 35 6.93 5.27 15.03
N ARG A 36 6.73 6.35 14.28
CA ARG A 36 5.41 6.92 14.04
C ARG A 36 4.70 6.27 12.87
N TYR A 37 5.43 5.70 11.92
CA TYR A 37 4.87 5.13 10.71
C TYR A 37 5.22 3.65 10.57
N LEU A 38 4.24 2.89 10.11
CA LEU A 38 4.36 1.48 9.77
C LEU A 38 3.80 1.27 8.35
N GLU A 39 4.58 0.62 7.49
CA GLU A 39 4.14 0.19 6.16
C GLU A 39 4.05 -1.33 6.08
N PHE A 40 2.93 -1.86 5.57
CA PHE A 40 2.80 -3.27 5.19
C PHE A 40 2.91 -3.40 3.67
N PHE A 41 3.90 -4.14 3.17
CA PHE A 41 4.15 -4.29 1.74
C PHE A 41 3.38 -5.46 1.15
N PHE A 42 2.66 -5.23 0.06
CA PHE A 42 2.03 -6.26 -0.77
C PHE A 42 2.89 -6.61 -1.99
N SER A 43 3.74 -5.68 -2.41
CA SER A 43 4.74 -5.85 -3.45
C SER A 43 5.86 -4.85 -3.21
N THR A 44 7.10 -5.23 -3.51
CA THR A 44 8.28 -4.34 -3.40
C THR A 44 8.78 -3.86 -4.76
N LYS A 45 8.39 -4.55 -5.85
CA LYS A 45 8.72 -4.18 -7.24
C LYS A 45 7.55 -4.56 -8.17
N PRO A 46 6.65 -3.62 -8.50
CA PRO A 46 6.58 -2.24 -8.01
C PRO A 46 6.19 -2.18 -6.53
N LEU A 47 6.50 -1.08 -5.84
CA LEU A 47 6.15 -0.93 -4.44
C LEU A 47 4.64 -0.70 -4.33
N VAL A 48 3.96 -1.56 -3.58
CA VAL A 48 2.56 -1.40 -3.18
C VAL A 48 2.49 -1.68 -1.69
N SER A 49 2.19 -0.66 -0.88
CA SER A 49 2.15 -0.78 0.58
C SER A 49 0.93 -0.09 1.18
N LEU A 50 0.47 -0.58 2.33
CA LEU A 50 -0.48 0.13 3.18
C LEU A 50 0.30 0.98 4.17
N SER A 51 0.07 2.29 4.17
CA SER A 51 0.72 3.23 5.09
C SER A 51 -0.17 3.53 6.29
N ILE A 52 0.40 3.38 7.49
CA ILE A 52 -0.27 3.54 8.78
C ILE A 52 0.58 4.45 9.66
N GLU A 53 -0.05 5.40 10.33
CA GLU A 53 0.52 6.18 11.41
C GLU A 53 0.02 5.63 12.75
N ILE A 54 0.95 5.43 13.68
CA ILE A 54 0.69 4.91 15.02
C ILE A 54 0.62 6.09 15.98
N ASP A 55 -0.48 6.18 16.72
CA ASP A 55 -0.54 7.07 17.87
C ASP A 55 0.23 6.45 19.04
N VAL A 56 1.52 6.79 19.13
CA VAL A 56 2.44 6.31 20.16
C VAL A 56 2.01 6.64 21.59
N LEU A 57 1.11 7.62 21.79
CA LEU A 57 0.60 7.96 23.12
C LEU A 57 -0.53 7.04 23.57
N SER A 58 -1.42 6.66 22.65
CA SER A 58 -2.52 5.74 22.98
C SER A 58 -2.15 4.27 22.83
N GLY A 59 -1.17 3.93 21.99
CA GLY A 59 -0.70 2.55 21.77
C GLY A 59 -1.73 1.62 21.12
N GLU A 60 -2.95 2.10 20.83
CA GLU A 60 -4.04 1.31 20.27
C GLU A 60 -4.70 1.96 19.07
N ASN A 61 -4.64 3.29 18.95
CA ASN A 61 -5.23 4.02 17.83
C ASN A 61 -4.19 4.24 16.72
N ILE A 62 -4.70 4.23 15.49
CA ILE A 62 -3.91 4.42 14.29
C ILE A 62 -4.66 5.31 13.30
N ILE A 63 -3.91 5.91 12.39
CA ILE A 63 -4.43 6.60 11.21
C ILE A 63 -3.95 5.85 9.97
N VAL A 64 -4.89 5.32 9.19
CA VAL A 64 -4.60 4.70 7.91
C VAL A 64 -4.57 5.78 6.83
N HIS A 65 -3.40 5.99 6.25
CA HIS A 65 -3.15 7.00 5.22
C HIS A 65 -3.63 6.55 3.84
N GLY A 66 -3.59 5.24 3.57
CA GLY A 66 -4.07 4.66 2.33
C GLY A 66 -3.07 3.68 1.72
N VAL A 67 -3.31 3.29 0.47
CA VAL A 67 -2.41 2.41 -0.27
C VAL A 67 -1.46 3.26 -1.10
N LYS A 68 -0.18 3.17 -0.77
CA LYS A 68 0.93 3.79 -1.46
C LYS A 68 1.39 2.89 -2.61
N VAL A 69 1.62 3.51 -3.76
CA VAL A 69 2.19 2.87 -4.95
C VAL A 69 3.38 3.70 -5.40
N VAL A 70 4.55 3.06 -5.52
CA VAL A 70 5.74 3.69 -6.10
C VAL A 70 6.21 2.90 -7.31
N LEU A 71 6.36 3.60 -8.42
CA LEU A 71 6.73 3.06 -9.72
C LEU A 71 8.01 3.73 -10.21
N ASN A 72 9.00 2.92 -10.57
CA ASN A 72 10.19 3.40 -11.26
C ASN A 72 9.96 3.35 -12.77
N LYS A 73 10.17 4.46 -13.47
CA LYS A 73 9.98 4.58 -14.92
C LYS A 73 10.99 3.74 -15.70
N SER A 74 12.21 3.55 -15.21
CA SER A 74 13.18 2.65 -15.86
C SER A 74 12.69 1.20 -15.84
N ASP A 75 12.18 0.73 -14.70
CA ASP A 75 11.66 -0.64 -14.55
C ASP A 75 10.42 -0.86 -15.44
N ILE A 76 9.63 0.19 -15.68
CA ILE A 76 8.50 0.17 -16.60
C ILE A 76 9.00 0.00 -18.05
N GLU A 77 9.98 0.80 -18.46
CA GLU A 77 10.55 0.76 -19.80
C GLU A 77 11.27 -0.57 -20.10
N GLU A 78 12.02 -1.12 -19.14
CA GLU A 78 12.67 -2.43 -19.23
C GLU A 78 11.67 -3.57 -19.49
N ARG A 79 10.42 -3.41 -19.04
CA ARG A 79 9.33 -4.37 -19.26
C ARG A 79 8.58 -4.16 -20.58
N GLY A 80 9.06 -3.27 -21.45
CA GLY A 80 8.51 -3.05 -22.78
C GLY A 80 7.19 -2.27 -22.81
N THR A 81 6.87 -1.54 -21.75
CA THR A 81 5.70 -0.65 -21.69
C THR A 81 6.15 0.79 -21.39
N SER A 82 5.26 1.77 -21.56
CA SER A 82 5.58 3.18 -21.31
C SER A 82 4.79 3.71 -20.12
N TRP A 83 5.34 4.69 -19.41
CA TRP A 83 4.62 5.36 -18.33
C TRP A 83 3.25 5.89 -18.78
N ASN A 84 3.16 6.44 -19.99
CA ASN A 84 1.89 6.92 -20.56
C ASN A 84 0.84 5.80 -20.67
N ASN A 85 1.24 4.59 -21.05
CA ASN A 85 0.35 3.44 -21.09
C ASN A 85 -0.08 3.01 -19.68
N VAL A 86 0.84 2.97 -18.72
CA VAL A 86 0.53 2.67 -17.31
C VAL A 86 -0.48 3.67 -16.75
N LEU A 87 -0.22 4.97 -16.93
CA LEU A 87 -1.10 6.03 -16.46
C LEU A 87 -2.49 5.95 -17.10
N ALA A 88 -2.58 5.63 -18.40
CA ALA A 88 -3.85 5.44 -19.09
C ALA A 88 -4.65 4.28 -18.50
N ASN A 89 -4.01 3.14 -18.20
CA ASN A 89 -4.66 1.99 -17.57
C ASN A 89 -5.11 2.33 -16.14
N LEU A 90 -4.26 2.95 -15.31
CA LEU A 90 -4.65 3.37 -13.95
C LEU A 90 -5.87 4.31 -13.95
N LYS A 91 -5.97 5.21 -14.94
CA LYS A 91 -7.15 6.09 -15.12
C LYS A 91 -8.39 5.29 -15.53
N ARG A 92 -8.28 4.38 -16.51
CA ARG A 92 -9.40 3.56 -17.01
C ARG A 92 -9.95 2.62 -15.94
N SER A 93 -9.10 2.03 -15.11
CA SER A 93 -9.49 1.08 -14.07
C SER A 93 -10.03 1.76 -12.80
N ASN A 94 -10.27 3.09 -12.82
CA ASN A 94 -10.77 3.89 -11.71
C ASN A 94 -9.92 3.83 -10.42
N VAL A 95 -8.68 3.34 -10.52
CA VAL A 95 -7.74 3.25 -9.38
C VAL A 95 -7.44 4.63 -8.81
N LEU A 96 -7.38 5.64 -9.68
CA LEU A 96 -7.11 7.04 -9.32
C LEU A 96 -8.35 7.82 -8.86
N LYS A 97 -9.51 7.18 -8.70
CA LYS A 97 -10.75 7.88 -8.31
C LYS A 97 -10.65 8.52 -6.92
N ASN A 98 -10.01 7.83 -5.98
CA ASN A 98 -9.80 8.29 -4.60
C ASN A 98 -8.33 8.68 -4.38
N LEU A 99 -7.76 9.44 -5.31
CA LEU A 99 -6.37 9.89 -5.24
C LEU A 99 -6.18 10.87 -4.08
N ALA A 100 -5.39 10.48 -3.07
CA ALA A 100 -5.03 11.33 -1.95
C ALA A 100 -3.77 12.17 -2.27
N PHE A 101 -2.81 11.56 -2.95
CA PHE A 101 -1.54 12.19 -3.30
C PHE A 101 -1.01 11.66 -4.62
N TYR A 102 -0.44 12.56 -5.42
CA TYR A 102 0.27 12.23 -6.64
C TYR A 102 1.51 13.11 -6.78
N ARG A 103 2.66 12.47 -7.02
CA ARG A 103 3.89 13.16 -7.37
C ARG A 103 4.64 12.36 -8.40
N GLU A 104 5.03 13.02 -9.47
CA GLU A 104 5.84 12.46 -10.53
C GLU A 104 7.15 13.24 -10.62
N ASN A 105 8.28 12.54 -10.68
CA ASN A 105 9.57 13.12 -11.01
C ASN A 105 10.16 12.42 -12.24
N ARG A 106 11.44 12.70 -12.53
CA ARG A 106 12.12 12.15 -13.70
C ARG A 106 12.13 10.62 -13.70
N ASP A 107 12.35 10.02 -12.54
CA ASP A 107 12.65 8.59 -12.43
C ASP A 107 11.51 7.79 -11.80
N ASN A 108 10.70 8.42 -10.95
CA ASN A 108 9.71 7.76 -10.11
C ASN A 108 8.35 8.45 -10.12
N VAL A 109 7.31 7.66 -9.90
CA VAL A 109 5.94 8.11 -9.66
C VAL A 109 5.49 7.60 -8.31
N TYR A 110 4.93 8.51 -7.51
CA TYR A 110 4.41 8.27 -6.17
C TYR A 110 2.92 8.55 -6.18
N ILE A 111 2.13 7.56 -5.75
CA ILE A 111 0.68 7.64 -5.70
C ILE A 111 0.24 7.17 -4.31
N VAL A 112 -0.65 7.91 -3.66
CA VAL A 112 -1.37 7.43 -2.48
C VAL A 112 -2.85 7.44 -2.80
N ILE A 113 -3.50 6.30 -2.61
CA ILE A 113 -4.93 6.11 -2.83
C ILE A 113 -5.60 6.01 -1.47
N ASP A 114 -6.50 6.95 -1.21
CA ASP A 114 -7.29 6.99 0.01
C ASP A 114 -8.25 5.80 0.08
N LEU A 115 -8.48 5.32 1.31
CA LEU A 115 -9.50 4.33 1.60
C LEU A 115 -10.75 5.05 2.10
N LEU A 116 -11.92 4.72 1.54
CA LEU A 116 -13.21 5.22 2.04
C LEU A 116 -13.61 4.49 3.34
N SER A 117 -13.27 3.22 3.43
CA SER A 117 -13.38 2.40 4.63
C SER A 117 -12.28 1.33 4.68
N LEU A 118 -11.98 0.80 5.86
CA LEU A 118 -11.02 -0.32 5.97
C LEU A 118 -11.46 -1.57 5.21
N LYS A 119 -12.77 -1.75 5.02
CA LYS A 119 -13.34 -2.88 4.27
C LYS A 119 -12.98 -2.80 2.78
N ASP A 120 -12.69 -1.61 2.28
CA ASP A 120 -12.33 -1.39 0.87
C ASP A 120 -10.87 -1.75 0.55
N LEU A 121 -10.03 -1.94 1.57
CA LEU A 121 -8.59 -2.20 1.41
C LEU A 121 -8.31 -3.30 0.39
N GLY A 122 -8.97 -4.45 0.54
CA GLY A 122 -8.77 -5.60 -0.34
C GLY A 122 -9.13 -5.29 -1.80
N ASN A 123 -10.24 -4.57 -2.01
CA ASN A 123 -10.68 -4.17 -3.35
C ASN A 123 -9.72 -3.15 -3.96
N VAL A 124 -9.24 -2.18 -3.18
CA VAL A 124 -8.28 -1.16 -3.65
C VAL A 124 -6.97 -1.82 -4.09
N ILE A 125 -6.40 -2.71 -3.27
CA ILE A 125 -5.15 -3.41 -3.63
C ILE A 125 -5.36 -4.29 -4.87
N LYS A 126 -6.48 -5.01 -4.95
CA LYS A 126 -6.81 -5.82 -6.14
C LYS A 126 -6.92 -4.98 -7.40
N ASN A 127 -7.61 -3.83 -7.33
CA ASN A 127 -7.77 -2.94 -8.48
C ASN A 127 -6.43 -2.33 -8.92
N ILE A 128 -5.58 -1.89 -7.98
CA ILE A 128 -4.21 -1.41 -8.27
C ILE A 128 -3.44 -2.52 -8.99
N THR A 129 -3.42 -3.72 -8.41
CA THR A 129 -2.67 -4.86 -8.92
C THR A 129 -3.14 -5.27 -10.32
N ALA A 130 -4.46 -5.31 -10.55
CA ALA A 130 -5.04 -5.62 -11.85
C ALA A 130 -4.66 -4.57 -12.90
N ALA A 131 -4.82 -3.28 -12.59
CA ALA A 131 -4.49 -2.20 -13.51
C ALA A 131 -2.99 -2.16 -13.88
N LEU A 132 -2.11 -2.47 -12.93
CA LEU A 132 -0.68 -2.58 -13.18
C LEU A 132 -0.37 -3.77 -14.11
N ARG A 133 -1.01 -4.93 -13.92
CA ARG A 133 -0.85 -6.08 -14.81
C ARG A 133 -1.37 -5.84 -16.21
N GLU A 134 -2.53 -5.20 -16.34
CA GLU A 134 -3.09 -4.79 -17.64
C GLU A 134 -2.14 -3.85 -18.38
N ALA A 135 -1.37 -3.04 -17.66
CA ALA A 135 -0.34 -2.17 -18.22
C ALA A 135 0.97 -2.89 -18.57
N GLY A 136 1.09 -4.20 -18.32
CA GLY A 136 2.31 -4.99 -18.56
C GLY A 136 3.30 -4.99 -17.38
N ILE A 137 2.91 -4.50 -16.20
CA ILE A 137 3.75 -4.52 -15.01
C ILE A 137 3.50 -5.81 -14.23
N GLU A 138 4.56 -6.55 -13.96
CA GLU A 138 4.48 -7.77 -13.17
C GLU A 138 4.27 -7.42 -11.69
N VAL A 139 3.17 -7.91 -11.14
CA VAL A 139 2.82 -7.78 -9.72
C VAL A 139 2.33 -9.14 -9.22
N PRO A 140 2.77 -9.63 -8.05
CA PRO A 140 2.43 -10.97 -7.56
C PRO A 140 0.95 -11.30 -7.64
N GLY A 141 0.62 -12.45 -8.27
CA GLY A 141 -0.73 -12.99 -8.50
C GLY A 141 -1.68 -12.83 -7.33
N LYS A 142 -1.18 -13.26 -6.17
CA LYS A 142 -1.85 -13.34 -4.88
C LYS A 142 -1.58 -12.07 -4.07
N THR A 143 -2.63 -11.45 -3.55
CA THR A 143 -2.49 -10.36 -2.57
C THR A 143 -2.06 -10.96 -1.23
N THR A 144 -0.79 -10.78 -0.87
CA THR A 144 -0.24 -11.17 0.44
C THR A 144 0.69 -10.08 0.93
N ILE A 145 0.77 -9.89 2.25
CA ILE A 145 1.81 -9.06 2.85
C ILE A 145 3.12 -9.84 2.78
N VAL A 146 4.11 -9.26 2.10
CA VAL A 146 5.45 -9.85 1.88
C VAL A 146 6.50 -9.30 2.85
N GLY A 147 6.16 -8.25 3.60
CA GLY A 147 7.02 -7.65 4.61
C GLY A 147 6.37 -6.43 5.24
N TYR A 148 7.06 -5.84 6.21
CA TYR A 148 6.71 -4.54 6.78
C TYR A 148 7.99 -3.75 7.06
N ASP A 149 7.85 -2.44 7.22
CA ASP A 149 8.94 -1.56 7.62
C ASP A 149 8.37 -0.42 8.47
N TYR A 150 9.18 0.13 9.36
CA TYR A 150 8.81 1.22 10.25
C TYR A 150 9.75 2.40 10.07
N MET A 151 9.19 3.60 10.07
CA MET A 151 9.93 4.85 9.87
C MET A 151 9.77 5.75 11.09
N GLU A 152 10.85 6.47 11.42
CA GLU A 152 10.87 7.51 12.47
C GLU A 152 9.85 8.63 12.18
#